data_AF-A0A385AEI7-F1
#
_entry.id   AF-A0A385AEI7-F1
#
_cell.length_a   1.000
_cell.length_b   1.000
_cell.length_c   1.000
_cell.angle_alpha   90.00
_cell.angle_beta   90.00
_cell.angle_gamma   90.00
#
_symmetry.space_group_name_H-M   'P 1'
#
loop_
_entity.id
_entity.type
_entity.pdbx_description
1 polymer ?
#
loop_
_entity_poly.entity_id
_entity_poly.type
_entity_poly.pdbx_seq_one_letter_code
_entity_poly.pdbx_strand_id
1 'polypeptide(L)'
;MKYWREAFGEINGQTVWQYWLENRQGYQLAVTEYGATITHLVMPDQSGRMANVVIGYDTLADFVKQQAYFGATVGRVAGRIGQGAFTLDGHDYQAPINNGANTNHGGPNSFESQIWQSSVVEKDDAISVVFMLTSPDGENGFPGNLAVTTTYTLNEANEWLIDYQATTDKTTLFNPTCHVYLNLTGDFDQFVGQHTLQIDSDRFGAIQPDGLPTGELVPVAGSVFDLRQPRALQAAFDSENTQTKLVGGFDHPFLLNQTPGKSDAILRDPESGRSITIDTEGNAIVIYTANGFGDEPNLTNQAIQPHQAVAIEAQMMPDAIHHTEFGNIVLHPGEQYQRRTRYKLN
;
A
#
# COMPACT_ATOMS: atom_id res chain seq x y z
N MET A 1 15.19 -1.71 -21.55
CA MET A 1 15.26 -1.60 -20.08
C MET A 1 16.67 -1.86 -19.58
N LYS A 2 16.99 -1.37 -18.39
CA LYS A 2 18.21 -1.70 -17.64
C LYS A 2 17.86 -1.76 -16.15
N TYR A 3 18.68 -2.45 -15.38
CA TYR A 3 18.64 -2.38 -13.93
C TYR A 3 20.05 -2.25 -13.36
N TRP A 4 20.13 -1.75 -12.14
CA TRP A 4 21.34 -1.79 -11.33
C TRP A 4 20.95 -2.00 -9.86
N ARG A 5 21.92 -2.32 -9.02
CA ARG A 5 21.73 -2.37 -7.58
C ARG A 5 22.88 -1.68 -6.87
N GLU A 6 22.58 -1.14 -5.71
CA GLU A 6 23.53 -0.49 -4.83
C GLU A 6 23.31 -0.91 -3.38
N ALA A 7 24.37 -0.83 -2.57
CA ALA A 7 24.26 -1.09 -1.15
C ALA A 7 23.45 0.05 -0.53
N PHE A 8 22.27 -0.27 0.00
CA PHE A 8 21.38 0.71 0.62
C PHE A 8 21.73 0.94 2.10
N GLY A 9 22.34 -0.07 2.71
CA GLY A 9 22.88 -0.01 4.06
C GLY A 9 23.24 -1.39 4.57
N GLU A 10 23.40 -1.50 5.88
CA GLU A 10 23.73 -2.75 6.56
C GLU A 10 22.87 -2.91 7.81
N ILE A 11 22.38 -4.12 8.06
CA ILE A 11 21.71 -4.51 9.29
C ILE A 11 22.43 -5.75 9.83
N ASN A 12 22.96 -5.66 11.05
CA ASN A 12 23.63 -6.78 11.73
C ASN A 12 24.74 -7.47 10.90
N GLY A 13 25.52 -6.72 10.11
CA GLY A 13 26.57 -7.29 9.25
C GLY A 13 26.08 -7.77 7.88
N GLN A 14 24.76 -7.75 7.62
CA GLN A 14 24.17 -8.10 6.34
C GLN A 14 23.94 -6.84 5.51
N THR A 15 24.59 -6.76 4.34
CA THR A 15 24.29 -5.73 3.34
C THR A 15 22.85 -5.90 2.83
N VAL A 16 22.11 -4.80 2.82
CA VAL A 16 20.77 -4.69 2.23
C VAL A 16 20.90 -3.95 0.90
N TRP A 17 20.35 -4.52 -0.16
CA TRP A 17 20.42 -3.97 -1.51
C TRP A 17 19.17 -3.18 -1.88
N GLN A 18 19.38 -2.06 -2.58
CA GLN A 18 18.34 -1.37 -3.35
C GLN A 18 18.57 -1.65 -4.84
N TYR A 19 17.48 -1.97 -5.53
CA TYR A 19 17.42 -2.25 -6.95
C TYR A 19 16.71 -1.11 -7.66
N TRP A 20 17.29 -0.64 -8.75
CA TRP A 20 16.71 0.35 -9.62
C TRP A 20 16.42 -0.27 -10.98
N LEU A 21 15.21 -0.04 -11.48
CA LEU A 21 14.75 -0.45 -12.80
C LEU A 21 14.50 0.79 -13.64
N GLU A 22 14.90 0.80 -14.91
CA GLU A 22 14.64 1.90 -15.84
C GLU A 22 14.19 1.35 -17.21
N ASN A 23 13.07 1.88 -17.72
CA ASN A 23 12.60 1.55 -19.06
C ASN A 23 13.20 2.48 -20.13
N ARG A 24 13.00 2.22 -21.43
CA ARG A 24 13.61 3.04 -22.51
C ARG A 24 13.07 4.46 -22.58
N GLN A 25 11.93 4.72 -21.94
CA GLN A 25 11.33 6.05 -21.85
C GLN A 25 11.84 6.85 -20.64
N GLY A 26 12.69 6.24 -19.81
CA GLY A 26 13.31 6.89 -18.66
C GLY A 26 12.52 6.77 -17.36
N TYR A 27 11.35 6.14 -17.34
CA TYR A 27 10.64 5.86 -16.08
C TYR A 27 11.50 4.98 -15.20
N GLN A 28 11.56 5.29 -13.90
CA GLN A 28 12.35 4.52 -12.94
C GLN A 28 11.52 4.04 -11.77
N LEU A 29 11.84 2.83 -11.28
CA LEU A 29 11.31 2.24 -10.08
C LEU A 29 12.48 1.78 -9.21
N ALA A 30 12.50 2.18 -7.94
CA ALA A 30 13.49 1.71 -6.98
C ALA A 30 12.82 0.94 -5.84
N VAL A 31 13.36 -0.24 -5.52
CA VAL A 31 12.86 -1.14 -4.48
C VAL A 31 14.00 -1.71 -3.66
N THR A 32 13.80 -1.93 -2.36
CA THR A 32 14.85 -2.43 -1.44
C THR A 32 14.44 -3.74 -0.78
N GLU A 33 15.44 -4.56 -0.44
CA GLU A 33 15.24 -5.85 0.26
C GLU A 33 14.60 -5.69 1.63
N TYR A 34 14.81 -4.55 2.30
CA TYR A 34 14.17 -4.28 3.58
C TYR A 34 12.68 -3.96 3.38
N GLY A 35 11.81 -4.81 3.90
CA GLY A 35 10.36 -4.69 3.77
C GLY A 35 9.80 -4.91 2.37
N ALA A 36 10.63 -5.34 1.42
CA ALA A 36 10.30 -5.31 -0.02
C ALA A 36 9.68 -3.94 -0.41
N THR A 37 10.37 -2.88 0.00
CA THR A 37 9.84 -1.51 0.04
C THR A 37 10.09 -0.79 -1.28
N ILE A 38 9.08 -0.11 -1.84
CA ILE A 38 9.30 0.89 -2.90
C ILE A 38 9.87 2.16 -2.28
N THR A 39 11.00 2.62 -2.81
CA THR A 39 11.66 3.85 -2.33
C THR A 39 11.50 5.00 -3.31
N HIS A 40 11.44 4.72 -4.62
CA HIS A 40 11.30 5.75 -5.65
C HIS A 40 10.40 5.28 -6.79
N LEU A 41 9.66 6.25 -7.34
CA LEU A 41 8.96 6.12 -8.62
C LEU A 41 9.19 7.42 -9.39
N VAL A 42 10.03 7.39 -10.42
CA VAL A 42 10.43 8.58 -11.17
C VAL A 42 9.70 8.60 -12.51
N MET A 43 8.95 9.66 -12.77
CA MET A 43 8.15 9.81 -14.00
C MET A 43 8.12 11.27 -14.49
N PRO A 44 7.96 11.51 -15.81
CA PRO A 44 7.94 12.84 -16.38
C PRO A 44 6.65 13.57 -16.03
N ASP A 45 6.72 14.89 -15.88
CA ASP A 45 5.53 15.75 -16.00
C ASP A 45 5.22 16.06 -17.47
N GLN A 46 4.16 16.83 -17.73
CA GLN A 46 3.74 17.23 -19.07
C GLN A 46 4.79 18.05 -19.86
N SER A 47 5.83 18.57 -19.18
CA SER A 47 6.97 19.27 -19.80
C SER A 47 8.18 18.36 -20.03
N GLY A 48 8.09 17.09 -19.63
CA GLY A 48 9.17 16.10 -19.72
C GLY A 48 10.15 16.13 -18.53
N ARG A 49 9.87 16.90 -17.47
CA ARG A 49 10.74 16.93 -16.28
C ARG A 49 10.46 15.72 -15.40
N MET A 50 11.49 14.92 -15.20
CA MET A 50 11.47 13.74 -14.33
C MET A 50 11.52 14.14 -12.86
N ALA A 51 10.66 13.55 -12.03
CA ALA A 51 10.73 13.69 -10.58
C ALA A 51 10.26 12.40 -9.89
N ASN A 52 10.81 12.14 -8.70
CA ASN A 52 10.29 11.11 -7.82
C ASN A 52 8.93 11.54 -7.26
N VAL A 53 7.95 10.63 -7.26
CA VAL A 53 6.61 10.88 -6.71
C VAL A 53 6.28 10.00 -5.49
N VAL A 54 7.23 9.19 -5.02
CA VAL A 54 7.09 8.36 -3.82
C VAL A 54 7.74 9.03 -2.62
N ILE A 55 6.96 9.20 -1.57
CA ILE A 55 7.43 9.69 -0.28
C ILE A 55 8.11 8.56 0.49
N GLY A 56 9.31 8.81 0.98
CA GLY A 56 10.12 7.85 1.74
C GLY A 56 11.48 8.44 2.07
N TYR A 57 12.37 7.64 2.66
CA TYR A 57 13.68 8.12 3.13
C TYR A 57 14.80 7.86 2.13
N ASP A 58 15.92 8.57 2.32
CA ASP A 58 17.14 8.37 1.54
C ASP A 58 18.01 7.21 2.06
N THR A 59 17.85 6.81 3.34
CA THR A 59 18.75 5.85 3.99
C THR A 59 18.02 4.68 4.62
N LEU A 60 18.66 3.51 4.62
CA LEU A 60 18.17 2.32 5.32
C LEU A 60 17.95 2.58 6.82
N ALA A 61 18.84 3.35 7.44
CA ALA A 61 18.79 3.61 8.88
C ALA A 61 17.50 4.35 9.29
N ASP A 62 16.95 5.17 8.40
CA ASP A 62 15.70 5.88 8.64
C ASP A 62 14.50 4.97 8.36
N PHE A 63 14.55 4.15 7.30
CA PHE A 63 13.55 3.10 7.05
C PHE A 63 13.43 2.09 8.20
N VAL A 64 14.50 1.81 8.93
CA VAL A 64 14.45 0.92 10.11
C VAL A 64 13.79 1.58 11.33
N LYS A 65 13.78 2.91 11.41
CA LYS A 65 13.24 3.66 12.57
C LYS A 65 11.81 4.13 12.37
N GLN A 66 11.36 4.25 11.12
CA GLN A 66 10.06 4.79 10.77
C GLN A 66 8.90 3.91 11.24
N GLN A 67 7.74 4.54 11.45
CA GLN A 67 6.52 3.88 11.95
C GLN A 67 5.31 4.06 11.01
N ALA A 68 5.51 4.74 9.87
CA ALA A 68 4.46 5.11 8.93
C ALA A 68 4.31 4.16 7.74
N TYR A 69 5.11 3.09 7.70
CA TYR A 69 5.15 2.06 6.66
C TYR A 69 5.49 2.56 5.25
N PHE A 70 6.23 3.68 5.11
CA PHE A 70 6.50 4.30 3.81
C PHE A 70 6.95 3.32 2.72
N GLY A 71 6.07 3.05 1.75
CA GLY A 71 6.36 2.18 0.61
C GLY A 71 6.49 0.69 0.91
N ALA A 72 6.41 0.27 2.17
CA ALA A 72 6.68 -1.09 2.56
C ALA A 72 5.61 -2.06 2.05
N THR A 73 6.00 -3.32 1.81
CA THR A 73 5.04 -4.41 1.76
C THR A 73 4.60 -4.74 3.18
N VAL A 74 3.33 -4.49 3.50
CA VAL A 74 2.74 -4.79 4.81
C VAL A 74 1.93 -6.08 4.73
N GLY A 75 1.96 -6.86 5.81
CA GLY A 75 1.32 -8.17 5.93
C GLY A 75 1.74 -8.79 7.27
N ARG A 76 1.30 -9.97 7.69
CA ARG A 76 0.51 -10.99 6.97
C ARG A 76 -0.91 -10.52 6.58
N VAL A 77 -1.48 -9.59 7.35
CA VAL A 77 -2.78 -8.94 7.08
C VAL A 77 -2.63 -7.42 7.19
N ALA A 78 -2.87 -6.72 6.09
CA ALA A 78 -2.88 -5.27 6.00
C ALA A 78 -4.16 -4.67 6.60
N GLY A 79 -4.04 -3.45 7.14
CA GLY A 79 -5.10 -2.80 7.90
C GLY A 79 -5.33 -3.46 9.26
N ARG A 80 -6.48 -3.15 9.85
CA ARG A 80 -6.80 -3.55 11.23
C ARG A 80 -7.54 -4.88 11.28
N ILE A 81 -7.25 -5.65 12.33
CA ILE A 81 -8.06 -6.78 12.83
C ILE A 81 -8.61 -6.39 14.20
N GLY A 82 -9.93 -6.40 14.34
CA GLY A 82 -10.63 -6.04 15.57
C GLY A 82 -10.15 -6.86 16.75
N GLN A 83 -9.67 -6.19 17.80
CA GLN A 83 -9.14 -6.85 19.01
C GLN A 83 -7.97 -7.82 18.76
N GLY A 84 -7.38 -7.80 17.56
CA GLY A 84 -6.38 -8.78 17.13
C GLY A 84 -6.86 -10.24 17.21
N ALA A 85 -8.15 -10.48 17.39
CA ALA A 85 -8.70 -11.80 17.61
C ALA A 85 -9.34 -12.31 16.32
N PHE A 86 -9.29 -13.61 16.08
CA PHE A 86 -10.01 -14.25 14.98
C PHE A 86 -10.14 -15.75 15.21
N THR A 87 -11.12 -16.38 14.55
CA THR A 87 -11.36 -17.82 14.63
C THR A 87 -11.17 -18.45 13.26
N LEU A 88 -10.37 -19.53 13.18
CA LEU A 88 -10.20 -20.35 11.97
C LEU A 88 -10.46 -21.81 12.32
N ASP A 89 -11.27 -22.49 11.52
CA ASP A 89 -11.58 -23.92 11.69
C ASP A 89 -11.98 -24.28 13.14
N GLY A 90 -12.74 -23.40 13.80
CA GLY A 90 -13.21 -23.55 15.18
C GLY A 90 -12.15 -23.32 16.27
N HIS A 91 -10.96 -22.82 15.92
CA HIS A 91 -9.88 -22.48 16.86
C HIS A 91 -9.70 -20.97 16.93
N ASP A 92 -9.58 -20.44 18.15
CA ASP A 92 -9.37 -19.02 18.39
C ASP A 92 -7.87 -18.68 18.37
N TYR A 93 -7.55 -17.57 17.72
CA TYR A 93 -6.20 -17.02 17.58
C TYR A 93 -6.16 -15.58 18.07
N GLN A 94 -4.98 -15.15 18.53
CA GLN A 94 -4.75 -13.80 19.02
C GLN A 94 -3.44 -13.27 18.42
N ALA A 95 -3.57 -12.28 17.55
CA ALA A 95 -2.46 -11.46 17.09
C ALA A 95 -2.13 -10.33 18.09
N PRO A 96 -0.90 -9.80 18.09
CA PRO A 96 -0.49 -8.73 18.99
C PRO A 96 -1.30 -7.44 18.79
N ILE A 97 -1.67 -6.81 19.90
CA ILE A 97 -2.28 -5.47 19.89
C ILE A 97 -1.17 -4.42 19.76
N ASN A 98 -1.07 -3.79 18.60
CA ASN A 98 -0.08 -2.75 18.29
C ASN A 98 -0.70 -1.42 17.83
N ASN A 99 -2.03 -1.32 17.73
CA ASN A 99 -2.72 -0.09 17.41
C ASN A 99 -4.01 0.06 18.22
N GLY A 100 -3.95 0.82 19.31
CA GLY A 100 -5.09 0.97 20.22
C GLY A 100 -5.50 -0.37 20.81
N ALA A 101 -6.73 -0.81 20.53
CA ALA A 101 -7.24 -2.12 20.93
C ALA A 101 -7.07 -3.19 19.83
N ASN A 102 -6.48 -2.87 18.68
CA ASN A 102 -6.48 -3.71 17.48
C ASN A 102 -5.07 -4.16 17.09
N THR A 103 -5.00 -5.20 16.26
CA THR A 103 -3.79 -5.49 15.46
C THR A 103 -3.85 -4.67 14.19
N ASN A 104 -2.76 -4.03 13.80
CA ASN A 104 -2.62 -3.34 12.53
C ASN A 104 -1.39 -3.86 11.77
N HIS A 105 -1.53 -3.99 10.45
CA HIS A 105 -0.47 -4.37 9.50
C HIS A 105 0.34 -5.62 9.91
N GLY A 106 -0.35 -6.67 10.38
CA GLY A 106 0.28 -7.94 10.74
C GLY A 106 0.99 -7.97 12.10
N GLY A 107 0.93 -6.88 12.87
CA GLY A 107 1.56 -6.79 14.19
C GLY A 107 2.98 -6.22 14.14
N PRO A 108 3.69 -6.19 15.29
CA PRO A 108 5.02 -5.62 15.38
C PRO A 108 6.05 -6.46 14.60
N ASN A 109 7.05 -5.77 14.03
CA ASN A 109 8.16 -6.36 13.30
C ASN A 109 7.71 -7.37 12.23
N SER A 110 6.69 -7.02 11.45
CA SER A 110 6.15 -7.94 10.46
C SER A 110 6.88 -7.78 9.13
N PHE A 111 6.19 -7.99 8.01
CA PHE A 111 6.79 -8.03 6.68
C PHE A 111 7.65 -6.80 6.33
N GLU A 112 7.21 -5.63 6.77
CA GLU A 112 7.83 -4.33 6.54
C GLU A 112 9.23 -4.21 7.16
N SER A 113 9.50 -4.98 8.22
CA SER A 113 10.73 -4.87 9.00
C SER A 113 11.70 -6.02 8.75
N GLN A 114 11.41 -6.92 7.82
CA GLN A 114 12.26 -8.06 7.48
C GLN A 114 13.18 -7.73 6.30
N ILE A 115 14.34 -8.39 6.24
CA ILE A 115 15.17 -8.40 5.03
C ILE A 115 14.71 -9.57 4.17
N TRP A 116 14.13 -9.27 3.01
CA TRP A 116 13.63 -10.25 2.06
C TRP A 116 14.78 -10.78 1.20
N GLN A 117 14.73 -12.06 0.85
CA GLN A 117 15.61 -12.61 -0.17
C GLN A 117 15.20 -12.03 -1.53
N SER A 118 16.16 -11.64 -2.37
CA SER A 118 15.87 -11.00 -3.65
C SER A 118 16.52 -11.70 -4.85
N SER A 119 15.86 -11.59 -6.00
CA SER A 119 16.41 -11.96 -7.31
C SER A 119 15.82 -11.08 -8.40
N VAL A 120 16.50 -10.98 -9.54
CA VAL A 120 16.05 -10.19 -10.70
C VAL A 120 15.67 -11.12 -11.84
N VAL A 121 14.56 -10.84 -12.50
CA VAL A 121 14.10 -11.52 -13.72
C VAL A 121 14.02 -10.50 -14.84
N GLU A 122 14.72 -10.76 -15.93
CA GLU A 122 14.74 -9.91 -17.12
C GLU A 122 13.93 -10.55 -18.24
N LYS A 123 13.11 -9.73 -18.91
CA LYS A 123 12.42 -10.02 -20.16
C LYS A 123 12.72 -8.90 -21.16
N ASP A 124 12.41 -9.12 -22.43
CA ASP A 124 12.67 -8.14 -23.49
C ASP A 124 11.98 -6.79 -23.25
N ASP A 125 10.81 -6.81 -22.60
CA ASP A 125 9.92 -5.67 -22.38
C ASP A 125 9.63 -5.37 -20.89
N ALA A 126 10.23 -6.11 -19.96
CA ALA A 126 10.00 -5.95 -18.53
C ALA A 126 11.22 -6.36 -17.70
N ILE A 127 11.45 -5.69 -16.57
CA ILE A 127 12.35 -6.16 -15.52
C ILE A 127 11.55 -6.29 -14.23
N SER A 128 11.78 -7.39 -13.52
CA SER A 128 11.14 -7.68 -12.24
C SER A 128 12.17 -7.90 -11.15
N VAL A 129 11.92 -7.38 -9.95
CA VAL A 129 12.62 -7.77 -8.71
C VAL A 129 11.66 -8.63 -7.90
N VAL A 130 12.06 -9.86 -7.65
CA VAL A 130 11.31 -10.87 -6.89
C VAL A 130 11.86 -10.91 -5.48
N PHE A 131 11.02 -10.59 -4.50
CA PHE A 131 11.33 -10.68 -3.08
C PHE A 131 10.62 -11.89 -2.46
N MET A 132 11.32 -12.65 -1.64
CA MET A 132 10.80 -13.84 -0.95
C MET A 132 11.05 -13.75 0.56
N LEU A 133 10.03 -14.12 1.33
CA LEU A 133 10.06 -14.20 2.80
C LEU A 133 9.36 -15.49 3.24
N THR A 134 9.84 -16.09 4.32
CA THR A 134 9.11 -17.13 5.05
C THR A 134 8.67 -16.57 6.39
N SER A 135 7.37 -16.59 6.66
CA SER A 135 6.76 -16.21 7.92
C SER A 135 6.39 -17.50 8.68
N PRO A 136 7.10 -17.86 9.77
CA PRO A 136 6.90 -19.13 10.46
C PRO A 136 5.51 -19.30 11.08
N ASP A 137 5.14 -20.55 11.36
CA ASP A 137 3.95 -20.88 12.15
C ASP A 137 3.96 -20.20 13.52
N GLY A 138 2.88 -19.49 13.83
CA GLY A 138 2.71 -18.75 15.08
C GLY A 138 3.36 -17.36 15.10
N GLU A 139 4.04 -16.93 14.03
CA GLU A 139 4.57 -15.57 13.94
C GLU A 139 3.43 -14.56 14.07
N ASN A 140 3.57 -13.64 15.04
CA ASN A 140 2.52 -12.69 15.43
C ASN A 140 1.14 -13.34 15.64
N GLY A 141 1.10 -14.58 16.12
CA GLY A 141 -0.14 -15.30 16.42
C GLY A 141 -0.86 -15.89 15.21
N PHE A 142 -0.32 -15.74 14.00
CA PHE A 142 -0.92 -16.32 12.79
C PHE A 142 -0.48 -17.79 12.61
N PRO A 143 -1.42 -18.73 12.42
CA PRO A 143 -1.07 -20.13 12.19
C PRO A 143 -0.43 -20.35 10.81
N GLY A 144 0.37 -21.40 10.70
CA GLY A 144 0.94 -21.88 9.44
C GLY A 144 2.24 -21.21 9.06
N ASN A 145 3.20 -22.01 8.60
CA ASN A 145 4.35 -21.52 7.86
C ASN A 145 3.84 -20.98 6.53
N LEU A 146 4.13 -19.71 6.26
CA LEU A 146 3.71 -19.02 5.06
C LEU A 146 4.94 -18.65 4.23
N ALA A 147 5.03 -19.20 3.02
CA ALA A 147 6.00 -18.74 2.03
C ALA A 147 5.34 -17.63 1.21
N VAL A 148 5.95 -16.44 1.21
CA VAL A 148 5.43 -15.25 0.53
C VAL A 148 6.42 -14.78 -0.51
N THR A 149 5.89 -14.40 -1.67
CA THR A 149 6.63 -13.72 -2.72
C THR A 149 5.92 -12.42 -3.07
N THR A 150 6.65 -11.32 -3.13
CA THR A 150 6.18 -10.06 -3.73
C THR A 150 7.11 -9.71 -4.89
N THR A 151 6.54 -9.46 -6.07
CA THR A 151 7.31 -9.14 -7.28
C THR A 151 6.95 -7.77 -7.78
N TYR A 152 7.96 -6.91 -7.86
CA TYR A 152 7.84 -5.57 -8.42
C TYR A 152 8.34 -5.60 -9.86
N THR A 153 7.51 -5.18 -10.81
CA THR A 153 7.87 -5.14 -12.23
C THR A 153 7.72 -3.73 -12.77
N LEU A 154 8.70 -3.28 -13.55
CA LEU A 154 8.55 -2.14 -14.46
C LEU A 154 8.64 -2.66 -15.89
N ASN A 155 7.77 -2.17 -16.78
CA ASN A 155 7.79 -2.57 -18.19
C ASN A 155 7.89 -1.38 -19.17
N GLU A 156 8.09 -1.69 -20.46
CA GLU A 156 8.17 -0.69 -21.54
C GLU A 156 6.82 -0.02 -21.84
N ALA A 157 5.72 -0.53 -21.27
CA ALA A 157 4.41 0.11 -21.32
C ALA A 157 4.20 1.12 -20.17
N ASN A 158 5.24 1.51 -19.41
CA ASN A 158 5.13 2.41 -18.25
C ASN A 158 4.17 1.87 -17.19
N GLU A 159 4.14 0.56 -16.98
CA GLU A 159 3.37 -0.06 -15.91
C GLU A 159 4.32 -0.50 -14.80
N TRP A 160 4.02 -0.04 -13.58
CA TRP A 160 4.53 -0.62 -12.35
C TRP A 160 3.53 -1.68 -11.87
N LEU A 161 3.97 -2.93 -11.77
CA LEU A 161 3.15 -4.05 -11.30
C LEU A 161 3.67 -4.51 -9.93
N ILE A 162 2.73 -4.90 -9.07
CA ILE A 162 3.01 -5.64 -7.85
C ILE A 162 2.21 -6.95 -7.90
N ASP A 163 2.94 -8.06 -7.85
CA ASP A 163 2.37 -9.40 -7.79
C ASP A 163 2.66 -10.04 -6.43
N TYR A 164 1.61 -10.43 -5.72
CA TYR A 164 1.70 -11.20 -4.48
C TYR A 164 1.41 -12.66 -4.75
N GLN A 165 2.24 -13.55 -4.21
CA GLN A 165 1.98 -14.99 -4.19
C GLN A 165 2.26 -15.55 -2.80
N ALA A 166 1.45 -16.52 -2.37
CA ALA A 166 1.72 -17.22 -1.12
C ALA A 166 1.17 -18.65 -1.09
N THR A 167 1.81 -19.49 -0.28
CA THR A 167 1.35 -20.84 0.07
C THR A 167 1.56 -21.06 1.56
N THR A 168 0.68 -21.86 2.17
CA THR A 168 0.71 -22.17 3.60
C THR A 168 0.62 -23.67 3.87
N ASP A 169 1.11 -24.12 5.03
CA ASP A 169 0.94 -25.50 5.52
C ASP A 169 -0.21 -25.67 6.53
N LYS A 170 -0.83 -24.58 7.00
CA LYS A 170 -2.06 -24.56 7.80
C LYS A 170 -3.01 -23.45 7.33
N THR A 171 -4.32 -23.61 7.55
CA THR A 171 -5.29 -22.52 7.32
C THR A 171 -4.84 -21.27 8.07
N THR A 172 -4.77 -20.13 7.38
CA THR A 172 -4.29 -18.85 7.94
C THR A 172 -5.01 -17.66 7.31
N LEU A 173 -4.72 -16.44 7.80
CA LEU A 173 -5.15 -15.20 7.15
C LEU A 173 -4.03 -14.65 6.28
N PHE A 174 -4.34 -14.15 5.09
CA PHE A 174 -3.39 -13.49 4.21
C PHE A 174 -4.05 -12.38 3.38
N ASN A 175 -3.61 -11.15 3.59
CA ASN A 175 -4.07 -9.97 2.85
C ASN A 175 -2.97 -8.90 2.85
N PRO A 176 -1.89 -9.04 2.07
CA PRO A 176 -0.81 -8.05 2.05
C PRO A 176 -1.27 -6.74 1.40
N THR A 177 -0.44 -5.70 1.39
CA THR A 177 -0.55 -4.56 0.45
C THR A 177 0.79 -3.83 0.36
N CYS A 178 0.90 -2.84 -0.52
CA CYS A 178 2.02 -1.92 -0.56
C CYS A 178 1.56 -0.57 -0.02
N HIS A 179 2.17 -0.11 1.07
CA HIS A 179 1.79 1.12 1.76
C HIS A 179 2.50 2.34 1.15
N VAL A 180 2.43 2.48 -0.17
CA VAL A 180 3.06 3.57 -0.92
C VAL A 180 2.37 4.90 -0.62
N TYR A 181 3.15 5.94 -0.33
CA TYR A 181 2.68 7.31 -0.20
C TYR A 181 3.10 8.10 -1.43
N LEU A 182 2.13 8.71 -2.11
CA LEU A 182 2.32 9.40 -3.37
C LEU A 182 2.15 10.91 -3.20
N ASN A 183 3.04 11.66 -3.85
CA ASN A 183 2.85 13.07 -4.15
C ASN A 183 3.28 13.35 -5.59
N LEU A 184 2.29 13.45 -6.48
CA LEU A 184 2.50 13.59 -7.93
C LEU A 184 3.06 14.95 -8.36
N THR A 185 3.16 15.95 -7.48
CA THR A 185 3.87 17.22 -7.81
C THR A 185 5.35 16.96 -8.12
N GLY A 186 5.93 15.92 -7.48
CA GLY A 186 7.37 15.68 -7.45
C GLY A 186 8.13 16.69 -6.57
N ASP A 187 7.41 17.47 -5.79
CA ASP A 187 7.88 18.46 -4.82
C ASP A 187 7.17 18.21 -3.49
N PHE A 188 7.88 17.57 -2.56
CA PHE A 188 7.31 17.06 -1.32
C PHE A 188 7.02 18.15 -0.29
N ASP A 189 7.38 19.40 -0.56
CA ASP A 189 6.92 20.55 0.22
C ASP A 189 5.45 20.91 -0.09
N GLN A 190 4.92 20.46 -1.23
CA GLN A 190 3.57 20.77 -1.67
C GLN A 190 2.54 19.80 -1.09
N PHE A 191 1.36 20.35 -0.78
CA PHE A 191 0.20 19.58 -0.35
C PHE A 191 -0.51 18.90 -1.54
N VAL A 192 -1.12 17.75 -1.29
CA VAL A 192 -1.86 16.98 -2.32
C VAL A 192 -3.31 17.41 -2.48
N GLY A 193 -3.74 18.52 -1.86
CA GLY A 193 -5.14 18.96 -1.89
C GLY A 193 -5.69 19.19 -3.30
N GLN A 194 -4.85 19.62 -4.25
CA GLN A 194 -5.24 19.81 -5.64
C GLN A 194 -5.22 18.53 -6.49
N HIS A 195 -4.67 17.43 -5.96
CA HIS A 195 -4.71 16.15 -6.65
C HIS A 195 -6.17 15.71 -6.76
N THR A 196 -6.55 15.28 -7.94
CA THR A 196 -7.86 14.67 -8.17
C THR A 196 -7.76 13.17 -7.99
N LEU A 197 -8.71 12.61 -7.26
CA LEU A 197 -8.90 11.18 -7.08
C LEU A 197 -10.23 10.75 -7.69
N GLN A 198 -10.21 9.66 -8.44
CA GLN A 198 -11.38 8.96 -8.93
C GLN A 198 -11.29 7.50 -8.49
N ILE A 199 -12.39 6.91 -8.01
CA ILE A 199 -12.49 5.51 -7.61
C ILE A 199 -13.78 4.92 -8.17
N ASP A 200 -13.70 3.74 -8.79
CA ASP A 200 -14.87 2.97 -9.21
C ASP A 200 -15.52 2.26 -8.02
N SER A 201 -16.20 3.04 -7.18
CA SER A 201 -16.86 2.54 -5.98
C SER A 201 -18.15 3.31 -5.70
N ASP A 202 -19.22 2.57 -5.40
CA ASP A 202 -20.47 3.16 -4.90
C ASP A 202 -20.56 3.16 -3.37
N ARG A 203 -19.59 2.55 -2.65
CA ARG A 203 -19.64 2.34 -1.20
C ARG A 203 -18.26 2.37 -0.54
N PHE A 204 -18.16 3.04 0.60
CA PHE A 204 -16.97 2.96 1.46
C PHE A 204 -17.31 2.28 2.80
N GLY A 205 -16.31 1.70 3.45
CA GLY A 205 -16.45 1.17 4.81
C GLY A 205 -16.36 2.29 5.83
N ALA A 206 -17.41 2.47 6.64
CA ALA A 206 -17.35 3.39 7.76
C ALA A 206 -16.38 2.86 8.83
N ILE A 207 -15.69 3.78 9.49
CA ILE A 207 -14.71 3.48 10.54
C ILE A 207 -15.15 4.02 11.90
N GLN A 208 -14.63 3.37 12.93
CA GLN A 208 -14.68 3.77 14.32
C GLN A 208 -13.56 4.78 14.63
N PRO A 209 -13.59 5.47 15.80
CA PRO A 209 -12.58 6.46 16.16
C PRO A 209 -11.14 5.93 16.23
N ASP A 210 -10.97 4.62 16.42
CA ASP A 210 -9.66 3.95 16.39
C ASP A 210 -9.25 3.47 14.99
N GLY A 211 -10.04 3.82 13.96
CA GLY A 211 -9.83 3.47 12.56
C GLY A 211 -10.23 2.04 12.18
N LEU A 212 -10.81 1.25 13.10
CA LEU A 212 -11.35 -0.06 12.78
C LEU A 212 -12.66 0.10 11.98
N PRO A 213 -12.88 -0.65 10.88
CA PRO A 213 -14.17 -0.66 10.22
C PRO A 213 -15.32 -1.01 11.18
N THR A 214 -16.50 -0.45 10.94
CA THR A 214 -17.71 -0.77 11.71
C THR A 214 -18.44 -2.02 11.20
N GLY A 215 -18.07 -2.49 10.00
CA GLY A 215 -18.83 -3.46 9.21
C GLY A 215 -19.89 -2.85 8.28
N GLU A 216 -20.16 -1.55 8.39
CA GLU A 216 -21.14 -0.85 7.55
C GLU A 216 -20.51 -0.38 6.23
N LEU A 217 -21.15 -0.73 5.11
CA LEU A 217 -20.86 -0.18 3.78
C LEU A 217 -21.81 0.97 3.45
N VAL A 218 -21.29 2.19 3.47
CA VAL A 218 -22.08 3.42 3.30
C VAL A 218 -22.09 3.85 1.83
N PRO A 219 -23.26 4.13 1.22
CA PRO A 219 -23.33 4.69 -0.12
C PRO A 219 -22.59 6.01 -0.24
N VAL A 220 -21.78 6.17 -1.29
CA VAL A 220 -20.96 7.38 -1.49
C VAL A 220 -21.80 8.57 -1.97
N ALA A 221 -22.93 8.31 -2.64
CA ALA A 221 -23.72 9.30 -3.35
C ALA A 221 -24.14 10.48 -2.45
N GLY A 222 -23.89 11.70 -2.93
CA GLY A 222 -24.23 12.93 -2.20
C GLY A 222 -23.28 13.28 -1.05
N SER A 223 -22.14 12.60 -0.93
CA SER A 223 -21.11 12.87 0.07
C SER A 223 -19.77 13.27 -0.53
N VAL A 224 -18.79 13.60 0.31
CA VAL A 224 -17.39 13.83 -0.11
C VAL A 224 -16.68 12.56 -0.55
N PHE A 225 -17.22 11.39 -0.19
CA PHE A 225 -16.74 10.08 -0.62
C PHE A 225 -17.21 9.72 -2.03
N ASP A 226 -18.07 10.51 -2.67
CA ASP A 226 -18.44 10.30 -4.09
C ASP A 226 -17.27 10.66 -5.00
N LEU A 227 -16.39 9.69 -5.20
CA LEU A 227 -15.21 9.75 -6.06
C LEU A 227 -15.44 9.02 -7.39
N ARG A 228 -16.68 8.71 -7.77
CA ARG A 228 -16.99 8.04 -9.05
C ARG A 228 -16.61 8.89 -10.26
N GLN A 229 -16.59 10.21 -10.06
CA GLN A 229 -15.98 11.20 -10.94
C GLN A 229 -14.76 11.81 -10.25
N PRO A 230 -13.74 12.27 -11.00
CA PRO A 230 -12.56 12.91 -10.42
C PRO A 230 -12.93 14.08 -9.52
N ARG A 231 -12.40 14.08 -8.30
CA ARG A 231 -12.60 15.15 -7.32
C ARG A 231 -11.30 15.48 -6.60
N ALA A 232 -11.06 16.77 -6.34
CA ALA A 232 -9.90 17.22 -5.60
C ALA A 232 -9.93 16.71 -4.14
N LEU A 233 -8.79 16.25 -3.63
CA LEU A 233 -8.65 15.80 -2.24
C LEU A 233 -8.96 16.90 -1.23
N GLN A 234 -8.76 18.18 -1.59
CA GLN A 234 -9.14 19.34 -0.77
C GLN A 234 -10.59 19.27 -0.27
N ALA A 235 -11.50 18.72 -1.07
CA ALA A 235 -12.90 18.58 -0.69
C ALA A 235 -13.11 17.68 0.54
N ALA A 236 -12.21 16.71 0.79
CA ALA A 236 -12.24 15.88 1.98
C ALA A 236 -11.66 16.61 3.20
N PHE A 237 -10.67 17.47 3.00
CA PHE A 237 -10.03 18.25 4.07
C PHE A 237 -10.96 19.35 4.60
N ASP A 238 -11.75 19.96 3.70
CA ASP A 238 -12.73 21.00 4.03
C ASP A 238 -14.09 20.42 4.47
N SER A 239 -14.23 19.09 4.51
CA SER A 239 -15.52 18.44 4.68
C SER A 239 -16.01 18.41 6.13
N GLU A 240 -17.29 18.75 6.29
CA GLU A 240 -18.01 18.63 7.56
C GLU A 240 -18.63 17.23 7.79
N ASN A 241 -18.40 16.29 6.86
CA ASN A 241 -18.85 14.91 7.02
C ASN A 241 -18.24 14.27 8.27
N THR A 242 -19.04 13.51 9.02
CA THR A 242 -18.63 12.91 10.30
C THR A 242 -17.45 11.97 10.17
N GLN A 243 -17.36 11.20 9.08
CA GLN A 243 -16.28 10.26 8.82
C GLN A 243 -14.97 10.96 8.44
N THR A 244 -15.02 12.02 7.63
CA THR A 244 -13.80 12.80 7.33
C THR A 244 -13.31 13.60 8.53
N LYS A 245 -14.23 14.14 9.34
CA LYS A 245 -13.87 14.84 10.59
C LYS A 245 -13.23 13.95 11.64
N LEU A 246 -13.57 12.66 11.65
CA LEU A 246 -13.03 11.70 12.59
C LEU A 246 -11.51 11.57 12.47
N VAL A 247 -10.99 11.68 11.25
CA VAL A 247 -9.58 11.45 10.93
C VAL A 247 -8.89 12.66 10.27
N GLY A 248 -9.62 13.76 10.03
CA GLY A 248 -9.08 14.96 9.38
C GLY A 248 -8.80 14.81 7.89
N GLY A 249 -9.52 13.94 7.18
CA GLY A 249 -9.31 13.63 5.75
C GLY A 249 -9.90 12.28 5.37
N PHE A 250 -9.21 11.52 4.52
CA PHE A 250 -9.52 10.11 4.27
C PHE A 250 -8.57 9.20 5.05
N ASP A 251 -9.12 8.13 5.63
CA ASP A 251 -8.45 6.93 6.14
C ASP A 251 -9.42 5.74 5.99
N HIS A 252 -9.99 5.58 4.79
CA HIS A 252 -11.16 4.73 4.58
C HIS A 252 -10.94 3.71 3.46
N PRO A 253 -11.44 2.47 3.63
CA PRO A 253 -11.54 1.51 2.55
C PRO A 253 -12.74 1.82 1.63
N PHE A 254 -12.50 1.85 0.33
CA PHE A 254 -13.53 1.91 -0.71
C PHE A 254 -13.72 0.51 -1.28
N LEU A 255 -14.95 -0.01 -1.22
CA LEU A 255 -15.29 -1.30 -1.82
C LEU A 255 -15.46 -1.10 -3.33
N LEU A 256 -14.61 -1.72 -4.12
CA LEU A 256 -14.55 -1.54 -5.57
C LEU A 256 -15.72 -2.25 -6.26
N ASN A 257 -16.25 -1.60 -7.29
CA ASN A 257 -17.24 -2.19 -8.18
C ASN A 257 -16.59 -3.13 -9.21
N GLN A 258 -15.30 -2.93 -9.53
CA GLN A 258 -14.55 -3.63 -10.56
C GLN A 258 -15.31 -3.68 -11.90
N THR A 259 -15.83 -2.53 -12.33
CA THR A 259 -16.67 -2.45 -13.54
C THR A 259 -15.84 -2.83 -14.77
N PRO A 260 -16.26 -3.83 -15.57
CA PRO A 260 -15.49 -4.26 -16.74
C PRO A 260 -15.17 -3.12 -17.71
N GLY A 261 -13.89 -2.95 -18.04
CA GLY A 261 -13.41 -1.93 -18.96
C GLY A 261 -13.22 -0.54 -18.34
N LYS A 262 -13.37 -0.40 -17.02
CA LYS A 262 -13.06 0.82 -16.26
C LYS A 262 -11.93 0.52 -15.27
N SER A 263 -11.04 1.49 -15.05
CA SER A 263 -10.01 1.38 -14.02
C SER A 263 -10.60 1.54 -12.62
N ASP A 264 -10.01 0.84 -11.64
CA ASP A 264 -10.48 0.86 -10.26
C ASP A 264 -10.22 2.22 -9.58
N ALA A 265 -9.09 2.86 -9.86
CA ALA A 265 -8.82 4.22 -9.40
C ALA A 265 -7.90 5.01 -10.33
N ILE A 266 -7.97 6.34 -10.23
CA ILE A 266 -7.06 7.27 -10.91
C ILE A 266 -6.67 8.38 -9.92
N LEU A 267 -5.38 8.52 -9.66
CA LEU A 267 -4.81 9.68 -8.98
C LEU A 267 -4.14 10.58 -10.01
N ARG A 268 -4.39 11.89 -9.96
CA ARG A 268 -3.80 12.84 -10.89
C ARG A 268 -3.47 14.16 -10.20
N ASP A 269 -2.30 14.70 -10.48
CA ASP A 269 -1.99 16.10 -10.21
C ASP A 269 -2.26 16.92 -11.49
N PRO A 270 -3.22 17.86 -11.46
CA PRO A 270 -3.56 18.67 -12.63
C PRO A 270 -2.44 19.63 -13.05
N GLU A 271 -1.55 20.04 -12.14
CA GLU A 271 -0.51 21.02 -12.43
C GLU A 271 0.68 20.41 -13.19
N SER A 272 1.27 19.34 -12.66
CA SER A 272 2.31 18.59 -13.38
C SER A 272 1.73 17.81 -14.57
N GLY A 273 0.46 17.43 -14.51
CA GLY A 273 -0.18 16.57 -15.49
C GLY A 273 0.11 15.07 -15.26
N ARG A 274 0.93 14.70 -14.28
CA ARG A 274 1.20 13.31 -13.92
C ARG A 274 -0.07 12.62 -13.45
N SER A 275 -0.25 11.38 -13.86
CA SER A 275 -1.33 10.54 -13.31
C SER A 275 -0.94 9.08 -13.19
N ILE A 276 -1.56 8.42 -12.23
CA ILE A 276 -1.44 6.97 -12.01
C ILE A 276 -2.83 6.37 -12.09
N THR A 277 -3.02 5.48 -13.05
CA THR A 277 -4.23 4.66 -13.19
C THR A 277 -3.99 3.32 -12.54
N ILE A 278 -4.94 2.85 -11.75
CA ILE A 278 -4.80 1.68 -10.88
C ILE A 278 -5.87 0.66 -11.26
N ASP A 279 -5.43 -0.58 -11.45
CA ASP A 279 -6.28 -1.76 -11.62
C ASP A 279 -5.80 -2.84 -10.65
N THR A 280 -6.70 -3.48 -9.92
CA THR A 280 -6.35 -4.48 -8.91
C THR A 280 -7.31 -5.65 -8.89
N GLU A 281 -6.76 -6.82 -8.56
CA GLU A 281 -7.53 -8.02 -8.26
C GLU A 281 -8.04 -8.03 -6.81
N GLY A 282 -7.66 -7.05 -5.97
CA GLY A 282 -8.26 -6.83 -4.66
C GLY A 282 -9.65 -6.21 -4.75
N ASN A 283 -10.50 -6.46 -3.74
CA ASN A 283 -11.87 -5.91 -3.73
C ASN A 283 -11.95 -4.48 -3.16
N ALA A 284 -10.85 -3.94 -2.64
CA ALA A 284 -10.85 -2.65 -1.97
C ALA A 284 -9.58 -1.85 -2.26
N ILE A 285 -9.72 -0.53 -2.18
CA ILE A 285 -8.59 0.40 -2.04
C ILE A 285 -8.79 1.19 -0.75
N VAL A 286 -7.80 1.15 0.15
CA VAL A 286 -7.74 2.06 1.29
C VAL A 286 -7.04 3.34 0.86
N ILE A 287 -7.68 4.48 1.16
CA ILE A 287 -7.11 5.81 0.92
C ILE A 287 -6.83 6.45 2.27
N TYR A 288 -5.55 6.77 2.49
CA TYR A 288 -5.11 7.54 3.65
C TYR A 288 -4.39 8.81 3.21
N THR A 289 -4.91 9.98 3.57
CA THR A 289 -4.36 11.28 3.14
C THR A 289 -3.32 11.84 4.10
N ALA A 290 -2.54 10.97 4.76
CA ALA A 290 -1.42 11.38 5.63
C ALA A 290 -1.84 12.27 6.82
N ASN A 291 -3.08 12.12 7.31
CA ASN A 291 -3.70 13.07 8.25
C ASN A 291 -3.00 13.15 9.62
N GLY A 292 -2.37 12.06 10.05
CA GLY A 292 -1.72 11.93 11.36
C GLY A 292 -0.25 12.36 11.39
N PHE A 293 0.29 12.92 10.30
CA PHE A 293 1.66 13.42 10.29
C PHE A 293 1.77 14.83 10.92
N GLY A 294 2.98 15.32 11.18
CA GLY A 294 3.21 16.70 11.66
C GLY A 294 4.17 16.84 12.85
N ASP A 295 4.10 15.94 13.84
CA ASP A 295 4.85 16.09 15.09
C ASP A 295 6.17 15.29 15.16
N GLU A 296 6.32 14.26 14.33
CA GLU A 296 7.54 13.43 14.27
C GLU A 296 8.26 13.57 12.91
N PRO A 297 9.60 13.55 12.87
CA PRO A 297 10.35 13.61 11.62
C PRO A 297 10.12 12.34 10.79
N ASN A 298 9.17 12.46 9.86
CA ASN A 298 8.82 11.40 8.91
C ASN A 298 9.72 11.39 7.64
N LEU A 299 10.67 12.33 7.50
CA LEU A 299 11.72 12.36 6.46
C LEU A 299 13.05 12.90 7.03
N THR A 300 14.14 12.71 6.29
CA THR A 300 15.45 13.30 6.55
C THR A 300 15.35 14.84 6.45
N ASN A 301 15.40 15.51 7.60
CA ASN A 301 15.43 16.98 7.78
C ASN A 301 14.11 17.77 7.72
N GLN A 302 12.97 17.15 7.41
CA GLN A 302 11.66 17.81 7.49
C GLN A 302 10.55 16.81 7.83
N ALA A 303 9.68 17.15 8.78
CA ALA A 303 8.49 16.35 9.03
C ALA A 303 7.51 16.51 7.86
N ILE A 304 7.03 15.41 7.31
CA ILE A 304 5.87 15.44 6.42
C ILE A 304 4.71 16.03 7.21
N GLN A 305 4.05 17.02 6.64
CA GLN A 305 2.89 17.65 7.20
C GLN A 305 1.63 16.89 6.78
N PRO A 306 0.52 17.00 7.56
CA PRO A 306 -0.77 16.51 7.12
C PRO A 306 -1.05 16.89 5.67
N HIS A 307 -1.56 15.94 4.88
CA HIS A 307 -1.99 16.17 3.51
C HIS A 307 -0.88 16.54 2.51
N GLN A 308 0.39 16.26 2.81
CA GLN A 308 1.49 16.30 1.81
C GLN A 308 1.65 15.00 1.02
N ALA A 309 0.87 13.97 1.35
CA ALA A 309 0.91 12.70 0.65
C ALA A 309 -0.47 12.01 0.68
N VAL A 310 -0.66 11.06 -0.23
CA VAL A 310 -1.79 10.13 -0.19
C VAL A 310 -1.28 8.71 -0.36
N ALA A 311 -1.64 7.84 0.59
CA ALA A 311 -1.45 6.41 0.46
C ALA A 311 -2.63 5.77 -0.28
N ILE A 312 -2.31 4.83 -1.16
CA ILE A 312 -3.29 4.07 -1.96
C ILE A 312 -2.96 2.59 -1.87
N GLU A 313 -3.70 1.89 -1.03
CA GLU A 313 -3.44 0.50 -0.67
C GLU A 313 -4.49 -0.41 -1.31
N ALA A 314 -4.12 -1.15 -2.34
CA ALA A 314 -4.99 -2.12 -3.01
C ALA A 314 -4.96 -3.47 -2.31
N GLN A 315 -6.10 -3.89 -1.74
CA GLN A 315 -6.20 -5.03 -0.85
C GLN A 315 -7.62 -5.62 -0.81
N MET A 316 -7.85 -6.60 0.08
CA MET A 316 -9.21 -6.87 0.57
C MET A 316 -9.57 -5.86 1.66
N MET A 317 -10.86 -5.58 1.84
CA MET A 317 -11.38 -4.72 2.91
C MET A 317 -10.76 -5.08 4.29
N PRO A 318 -10.30 -4.10 5.09
CA PRO A 318 -9.80 -4.37 6.44
C PRO A 318 -10.86 -5.03 7.32
N ASP A 319 -10.41 -5.82 8.29
CA ASP A 319 -11.26 -6.58 9.22
C ASP A 319 -12.24 -7.58 8.55
N ALA A 320 -11.96 -8.02 7.31
CA ALA A 320 -12.82 -8.94 6.57
C ALA A 320 -13.13 -10.26 7.30
N ILE A 321 -12.26 -10.71 8.20
CA ILE A 321 -12.50 -11.93 9.00
C ILE A 321 -13.72 -11.80 9.94
N HIS A 322 -14.11 -10.58 10.30
CA HIS A 322 -15.28 -10.31 11.15
C HIS A 322 -16.52 -9.89 10.35
N HIS A 323 -16.37 -9.64 9.05
CA HIS A 323 -17.42 -9.06 8.21
C HIS A 323 -17.52 -9.80 6.88
N THR A 324 -18.47 -10.73 6.75
CA THR A 324 -18.62 -11.56 5.54
C THR A 324 -18.73 -10.74 4.24
N GLU A 325 -19.39 -9.57 4.27
CA GLU A 325 -19.56 -8.68 3.11
C GLU A 325 -18.25 -8.01 2.64
N PHE A 326 -17.18 -8.07 3.45
CA PHE A 326 -15.88 -7.47 3.15
C PHE A 326 -14.98 -8.40 2.33
N GLY A 327 -15.44 -9.63 2.05
CA GLY A 327 -14.72 -10.62 1.27
C GLY A 327 -14.02 -11.65 2.15
N ASN A 328 -13.16 -12.46 1.53
CA ASN A 328 -12.45 -13.55 2.20
C ASN A 328 -10.94 -13.33 2.13
N ILE A 329 -10.28 -13.45 3.28
CA ILE A 329 -8.82 -13.37 3.44
C ILE A 329 -8.21 -14.65 4.02
N VAL A 330 -9.01 -15.72 4.14
CA VAL A 330 -8.54 -17.02 4.59
C VAL A 330 -7.82 -17.74 3.45
N LEU A 331 -6.64 -18.29 3.73
CA LEU A 331 -5.83 -19.10 2.82
C LEU A 331 -5.69 -20.51 3.39
N HIS A 332 -6.04 -21.53 2.60
CA HIS A 332 -5.99 -22.93 3.01
C HIS A 332 -4.73 -23.66 2.48
N PRO A 333 -4.30 -24.76 3.13
CA PRO A 333 -3.25 -25.62 2.60
C PRO A 333 -3.60 -26.18 1.23
N GLY A 334 -2.63 -26.17 0.31
CA GLY A 334 -2.82 -26.63 -1.07
C GLY A 334 -3.37 -25.58 -2.03
N GLU A 335 -3.82 -24.42 -1.53
CA GLU A 335 -4.14 -23.26 -2.36
C GLU A 335 -2.89 -22.45 -2.66
N GLN A 336 -2.86 -21.85 -3.85
CA GLN A 336 -1.87 -20.84 -4.21
C GLN A 336 -2.57 -19.48 -4.25
N TYR A 337 -2.26 -18.62 -3.28
CA TYR A 337 -2.70 -17.24 -3.32
C TYR A 337 -2.00 -16.52 -4.47
N GLN A 338 -2.74 -15.73 -5.23
CA GLN A 338 -2.22 -14.80 -6.22
C GLN A 338 -3.06 -13.53 -6.21
N ARG A 339 -2.40 -12.37 -6.25
CA ARG A 339 -3.08 -11.09 -6.46
C ARG A 339 -2.14 -10.08 -7.12
N ARG A 340 -2.62 -9.44 -8.18
CA ARG A 340 -1.92 -8.37 -8.88
C ARG A 340 -2.57 -7.01 -8.63
N THR A 341 -1.73 -6.00 -8.50
CA THR A 341 -2.09 -4.60 -8.70
C THR A 341 -1.21 -3.99 -9.79
N ARG A 342 -1.83 -3.31 -10.74
CA ARG A 342 -1.18 -2.57 -11.82
C ARG A 342 -1.34 -1.07 -11.56
N TYR A 343 -0.22 -0.36 -11.65
CA TYR A 343 -0.13 1.09 -11.65
C TYR A 343 0.39 1.54 -13.02
N LYS A 344 -0.50 2.04 -13.87
CA LYS A 344 -0.14 2.62 -15.17
C LYS A 344 0.26 4.08 -14.97
N LEU A 345 1.50 4.40 -15.32
CA LEU A 345 2.10 5.72 -15.15
C LEU A 345 1.90 6.53 -16.44
N ASN A 346 1.28 7.71 -16.34
CA ASN A 346 0.98 8.57 -17.49
C ASN A 346 1.43 10.02 -17.29
#